data_AF-A0A3D2GZ38-F1
#
_entry.id   AF-A0A3D2GZ38-F1
#
_cell.length_a   1.000
_cell.length_b   1.000
_cell.length_c   1.000
_cell.angle_alpha   90.00
_cell.angle_beta   90.00
_cell.angle_gamma   90.00
#
_symmetry.space_group_name_H-M   'P 1'
#
loop_
_entity.id
_entity.type
_entity.pdbx_description
1 polymer ?
#
loop_
_entity_poly.entity_id
_entity_poly.type
_entity_poly.pdbx_seq_one_letter_code
_entity_poly.pdbx_strand_id
1 'polypeptide(L)'
;MTQTLLKIQGAGMPPVMLDQCTQTLEAMPLGGLHRTVNGELIYTGVPGRMKYRTVCSGTGNGTPGLDALKRGDQVTVHCIQRLWQEATGERTILSRPAVVGTVLVMDENRQAVAFTMNSPSEVAVTPPLSLPLYLSYCPVLITRVGEIKLKAREWDGGQEWHLGMEEV
;
A
#
# COMPACT_ATOMS: atom_id res chain seq x y z
N MET A 1 10.66 -1.56 17.72
CA MET A 1 9.93 -1.25 16.47
C MET A 1 9.57 -2.56 15.82
N THR A 2 8.30 -2.89 15.70
CA THR A 2 7.83 -4.12 15.05
C THR A 2 8.07 -3.97 13.55
N GLN A 3 9.02 -4.74 12.99
CA GLN A 3 9.30 -4.73 11.56
C GLN A 3 8.03 -5.21 10.83
N THR A 4 7.42 -4.35 10.03
CA THR A 4 6.23 -4.73 9.25
C THR A 4 6.71 -5.64 8.12
N LEU A 5 6.28 -6.90 8.15
CA LEU A 5 6.57 -7.86 7.10
C LEU A 5 5.56 -7.69 5.96
N LEU A 6 6.03 -7.70 4.71
CA LEU A 6 5.15 -7.75 3.56
C LEU A 6 4.44 -9.10 3.56
N LYS A 7 3.11 -9.08 3.48
CA LYS A 7 2.30 -10.30 3.44
C LYS A 7 1.40 -10.31 2.22
N ILE A 8 1.51 -11.36 1.42
CA ILE A 8 0.67 -11.60 0.23
C ILE A 8 -0.21 -12.82 0.51
N GLN A 9 -1.52 -12.60 0.56
CA GLN A 9 -2.52 -13.65 0.71
C GLN A 9 -3.12 -14.00 -0.66
N GLY A 10 -3.35 -15.29 -0.90
CA GLY A 10 -3.81 -15.81 -2.20
C GLY A 10 -2.71 -16.45 -3.05
N ALA A 11 -1.44 -16.31 -2.65
CA ALA A 11 -0.28 -16.90 -3.32
C ALA A 11 -0.01 -18.38 -3.00
N GLY A 12 -0.99 -19.10 -2.48
CA GLY A 12 -0.82 -20.46 -1.94
C GLY A 12 -0.75 -20.51 -0.41
N MET A 13 -0.56 -21.72 0.12
CA MET A 13 -0.52 -22.00 1.56
C MET A 13 0.92 -22.30 1.99
N PRO A 14 1.47 -21.69 3.06
CA PRO A 14 0.96 -20.56 3.84
C PRO A 14 1.12 -19.20 3.11
N PRO A 15 0.49 -18.12 3.60
CA PRO A 15 0.69 -16.78 3.05
C PRO A 15 2.17 -16.42 3.00
N VAL A 16 2.59 -15.88 1.87
CA VAL A 16 3.98 -15.47 1.65
C VAL A 16 4.26 -14.28 2.55
N MET A 17 5.13 -14.48 3.55
CA MET A 17 5.67 -13.43 4.41
C MET A 17 7.11 -13.20 4.02
N LEU A 18 7.43 -11.96 3.67
CA LEU A 18 8.73 -11.59 3.12
C LEU A 18 9.39 -10.53 3.98
N ASP A 19 10.61 -10.83 4.40
CA ASP A 19 11.57 -9.88 4.94
C ASP A 19 12.49 -9.37 3.83
N GLN A 20 13.22 -8.28 4.12
CA GLN A 20 14.21 -7.67 3.21
C GLN A 20 13.71 -7.39 1.77
N CYS A 21 12.41 -7.09 1.64
CA CYS A 21 11.80 -6.74 0.37
C CYS A 21 11.66 -5.23 0.21
N THR A 22 11.58 -4.79 -1.04
CA THR A 22 11.20 -3.43 -1.42
C THR A 22 9.78 -3.44 -1.97
N GLN A 23 9.04 -2.38 -1.68
CA GLN A 23 7.71 -2.16 -2.22
C GLN A 23 7.62 -0.73 -2.74
N THR A 24 7.10 -0.57 -3.96
CA THR A 24 6.67 0.73 -4.48
C THR A 24 5.15 0.74 -4.66
N LEU A 25 4.57 1.93 -4.46
CA LEU A 25 3.17 2.23 -4.76
C LEU A 25 3.15 3.37 -5.78
N GLU A 26 2.67 3.08 -6.97
CA GLU A 26 2.57 4.03 -8.08
C GLU A 26 1.10 4.39 -8.28
N ALA A 27 0.78 5.67 -8.24
CA ALA A 27 -0.57 6.14 -8.52
C ALA A 27 -0.92 5.87 -9.99
N MET A 28 -1.98 5.10 -10.21
CA MET A 28 -2.49 4.83 -11.56
C MET A 28 -3.44 5.94 -11.99
N PRO A 29 -3.25 6.51 -13.20
CA PRO A 29 -4.19 7.46 -13.75
C PRO A 29 -5.51 6.74 -14.10
N LEU A 30 -6.62 7.20 -13.52
CA LEU A 30 -7.98 6.75 -13.89
C LEU A 30 -8.63 7.71 -14.91
N GLY A 31 -7.81 8.49 -15.61
CA GLY A 31 -8.19 9.50 -16.57
C GLY A 31 -6.96 10.14 -17.22
N GLY A 32 -7.18 11.12 -18.10
CA GLY A 32 -6.12 11.81 -18.81
C GLY A 32 -6.00 13.27 -18.40
N LEU A 33 -4.84 13.87 -18.68
CA LEU A 33 -4.67 15.32 -18.67
C LEU A 33 -4.91 15.86 -20.07
N HIS A 34 -5.88 16.75 -20.22
CA HIS A 34 -6.26 17.35 -21.49
C HIS A 34 -6.19 18.87 -21.40
N ARG A 35 -5.88 19.52 -22.54
CA ARG A 35 -5.93 20.98 -22.63
C ARG A 35 -7.25 21.44 -23.22
N THR A 36 -7.84 22.45 -22.61
CA THR A 36 -8.97 23.16 -23.20
C THR A 36 -8.48 24.08 -24.33
N VAL A 37 -9.41 24.58 -25.14
CA VAL A 37 -9.11 25.60 -26.19
C VAL A 37 -8.52 26.89 -25.61
N ASN A 38 -8.77 27.16 -24.33
CA ASN A 38 -8.23 28.31 -23.60
C ASN A 38 -6.85 28.01 -22.96
N GLY A 39 -6.28 26.82 -23.19
CA GLY A 39 -4.97 26.42 -22.66
C GLY A 39 -4.97 25.90 -21.23
N GLU A 40 -6.13 25.77 -20.58
CA GLU A 40 -6.26 25.20 -19.23
C GLU A 40 -6.05 23.69 -19.25
N LEU A 41 -5.26 23.16 -18.32
CA LEU A 41 -5.02 21.73 -18.17
C LEU A 41 -6.05 21.13 -17.21
N ILE A 42 -6.92 20.27 -17.72
CA ILE A 42 -7.97 19.59 -16.95
C ILE A 42 -7.66 18.10 -16.82
N TYR A 43 -7.97 17.51 -15.67
CA TYR A 43 -7.93 16.07 -15.45
C TYR A 43 -9.32 15.47 -15.66
N THR A 44 -9.44 14.48 -16.54
CA THR A 44 -10.72 13.84 -16.90
C THR A 44 -11.07 12.63 -16.04
N GLY A 45 -10.21 12.25 -15.09
CA GLY A 45 -10.50 11.15 -14.17
C GLY A 45 -11.43 11.56 -13.03
N VAL A 46 -11.95 10.56 -12.31
CA VAL A 46 -12.87 10.81 -11.19
C VAL A 46 -12.09 11.42 -10.01
N PRO A 47 -12.45 12.64 -9.55
CA PRO A 47 -11.81 13.26 -8.41
C PRO A 47 -11.90 12.39 -7.15
N GLY A 48 -10.81 12.33 -6.37
CA GLY A 48 -10.76 11.57 -5.12
C GLY A 48 -10.70 10.04 -5.28
N ARG A 49 -10.79 9.51 -6.51
CA ARG A 49 -10.54 8.08 -6.78
C ARG A 49 -9.15 7.92 -7.38
N MET A 50 -8.32 7.18 -6.67
CA MET A 50 -7.00 6.79 -7.12
C MET A 50 -6.83 5.30 -6.83
N LYS A 51 -6.22 4.59 -7.76
CA LYS A 51 -5.81 3.19 -7.62
C LYS A 51 -4.29 3.13 -7.64
N TYR A 52 -3.72 2.12 -7.01
CA TYR A 52 -2.28 1.92 -7.00
C TYR A 52 -1.86 0.72 -7.83
N ARG A 53 -0.80 0.88 -8.60
CA ARG A 53 0.05 -0.24 -9.00
C ARG A 53 1.03 -0.45 -7.86
N THR A 54 1.12 -1.66 -7.34
CA THR A 54 2.11 -2.03 -6.35
C THR A 54 3.11 -3.00 -6.94
N VAL A 55 4.38 -2.69 -6.76
CA VAL A 55 5.48 -3.54 -7.19
C VAL A 55 6.25 -3.97 -5.96
N CYS A 56 6.33 -5.27 -5.76
CA CYS A 56 7.11 -5.88 -4.68
C CYS A 56 8.30 -6.60 -5.30
N SER A 57 9.48 -6.42 -4.74
CA SER A 57 10.68 -7.16 -5.16
C SER A 57 11.56 -7.49 -3.98
N GLY A 58 12.39 -8.50 -4.13
CA GLY A 58 13.34 -8.90 -3.09
C GLY A 58 14.48 -9.71 -3.67
N THR A 59 15.54 -9.79 -2.88
CA THR A 59 16.75 -10.55 -3.18
C THR A 59 17.05 -11.45 -1.99
N GLY A 60 17.34 -12.73 -2.20
CA GLY A 60 17.68 -13.63 -1.11
C GLY A 60 17.88 -15.08 -1.52
N ASN A 61 18.14 -15.94 -0.53
CA ASN A 61 18.40 -17.37 -0.73
C ASN A 61 17.12 -18.20 -0.94
N GLY A 62 15.94 -17.56 -0.96
CA GLY A 62 14.67 -18.23 -1.20
C GLY A 62 13.74 -17.34 -2.03
N THR A 63 13.32 -17.85 -3.19
CA THR A 63 12.19 -17.28 -3.92
C THR A 63 10.90 -17.58 -3.15
N PRO A 64 10.02 -16.59 -2.93
CA PRO A 64 8.71 -16.85 -2.37
C PRO A 64 7.95 -17.88 -3.21
N GLY A 65 6.96 -18.55 -2.62
CA GLY A 65 6.08 -19.49 -3.34
C GLY A 65 5.18 -18.81 -4.38
N LEU A 66 5.76 -18.11 -5.36
CA LEU A 66 5.06 -17.40 -6.44
C LEU A 66 4.57 -18.35 -7.54
N ASP A 67 4.97 -19.63 -7.51
CA ASP A 67 4.60 -20.64 -8.51
C ASP A 67 3.08 -20.89 -8.58
N ALA A 68 2.38 -20.71 -7.44
CA ALA A 68 0.93 -20.83 -7.40
C ALA A 68 0.20 -19.61 -7.99
N LEU A 69 0.89 -18.47 -8.13
CA LEU A 69 0.29 -17.24 -8.67
C LEU A 69 0.35 -17.22 -10.19
N LYS A 70 -0.78 -16.86 -10.80
CA LYS A 70 -0.89 -16.60 -12.22
C LYS A 70 -1.28 -15.16 -12.47
N ARG A 71 -0.91 -14.67 -13.65
CA ARG A 71 -1.39 -13.36 -14.12
C ARG A 71 -2.92 -13.36 -14.15
N GLY A 72 -3.51 -12.32 -13.56
CA GLY A 72 -4.95 -12.13 -13.42
C GLY A 72 -5.51 -12.58 -12.07
N ASP A 73 -4.77 -13.36 -11.28
CA ASP A 73 -5.20 -13.81 -9.96
C ASP A 73 -5.39 -12.63 -9.00
N GLN A 74 -6.41 -12.72 -8.16
CA GLN A 74 -6.68 -11.72 -7.13
C GLN A 74 -5.95 -12.08 -5.83
N VAL A 75 -5.20 -11.13 -5.29
CA VAL A 75 -4.44 -11.29 -4.05
C VAL A 75 -4.63 -10.10 -3.12
N THR A 76 -4.54 -10.36 -1.82
CA THR A 76 -4.56 -9.31 -0.79
C THR A 76 -3.13 -9.03 -0.31
N VAL A 77 -2.71 -7.77 -0.45
CA VAL A 77 -1.37 -7.32 -0.11
C VAL A 77 -1.44 -6.46 1.14
N HIS A 78 -0.82 -6.93 2.22
CA HIS A 78 -0.52 -6.10 3.39
C HIS A 78 0.78 -5.37 3.13
N CYS A 79 0.67 -4.08 2.83
CA CYS A 79 1.80 -3.29 2.37
C CYS A 79 2.79 -2.99 3.51
N ILE A 80 4.03 -2.70 3.14
CA ILE A 80 5.07 -2.12 4.00
C ILE A 80 5.24 -0.62 3.73
N GLN A 81 4.87 -0.16 2.53
CA GLN A 81 4.87 1.26 2.19
C GLN A 81 3.75 1.99 2.95
N ARG A 82 4.08 3.12 3.59
CA ARG A 82 3.11 3.93 4.31
C ARG A 82 2.44 4.95 3.39
N LEU A 83 1.14 5.15 3.62
CA LEU A 83 0.38 6.27 3.09
C LEU A 83 0.17 7.33 4.18
N TRP A 84 -0.17 8.53 3.73
CA TRP A 84 -0.48 9.68 4.57
C TRP A 84 -1.84 10.24 4.19
N GLN A 85 -2.59 10.67 5.20
CA GLN A 85 -3.91 11.27 5.04
C GLN A 85 -4.13 12.29 6.16
N GLU A 86 -4.85 13.36 5.87
CA GLU A 86 -5.29 14.32 6.89
C GLU A 86 -6.49 13.78 7.68
N ALA A 87 -6.52 14.06 8.98
CA ALA A 87 -7.64 13.71 9.83
C ALA A 87 -8.80 14.68 9.61
N THR A 88 -9.99 14.14 9.39
CA THR A 88 -11.22 14.92 9.22
C THR A 88 -12.07 14.80 10.49
N GLY A 89 -11.86 15.71 11.45
CA GLY A 89 -12.62 15.72 12.70
C GLY A 89 -12.31 14.55 13.65
N GLU A 90 -13.25 14.26 14.56
CA GLU A 90 -13.08 13.25 15.63
C GLU A 90 -12.98 11.82 15.11
N ARG A 91 -13.58 11.55 13.95
CA ARG A 91 -13.59 10.25 13.31
C ARG A 91 -13.16 10.41 11.86
N THR A 92 -12.04 9.79 11.53
CA THR A 92 -11.50 9.80 10.18
C THR A 92 -11.62 8.42 9.56
N ILE A 93 -12.24 8.37 8.38
CA ILE A 93 -12.28 7.17 7.56
C ILE A 93 -11.01 7.15 6.71
N LEU A 94 -10.22 6.08 6.84
CA LEU A 94 -9.02 5.87 6.05
C LEU A 94 -9.40 5.56 4.59
N SER A 95 -8.65 6.13 3.65
CA SER A 95 -8.85 5.88 2.22
C SER A 95 -8.68 4.40 1.85
N ARG A 96 -7.87 3.65 2.60
CA ARG A 96 -7.74 2.20 2.53
C ARG A 96 -7.70 1.58 3.92
N PRO A 97 -8.14 0.31 4.10
CA PRO A 97 -7.97 -0.39 5.37
C PRO A 97 -6.49 -0.44 5.75
N ALA A 98 -6.18 -0.19 7.02
CA ALA A 98 -4.83 -0.25 7.55
C ALA A 98 -4.44 -1.68 7.94
N VAL A 99 -3.17 -2.00 7.75
CA VAL A 99 -2.54 -3.16 8.40
C VAL A 99 -2.56 -2.91 9.91
N VAL A 100 -3.04 -3.90 10.66
CA VAL A 100 -3.19 -3.83 12.12
C VAL A 100 -1.86 -3.45 12.78
N GLY A 101 -1.90 -2.49 13.69
CA GLY A 101 -0.72 -2.02 14.42
C GLY A 101 0.20 -1.07 13.65
N THR A 102 -0.14 -0.69 12.41
CA THR A 102 0.71 0.24 11.62
C THR A 102 0.27 1.69 11.71
N VAL A 103 -0.94 1.99 12.19
CA VAL A 103 -1.48 3.35 12.23
C VAL A 103 -0.72 4.21 13.22
N LEU A 104 -0.40 5.44 12.82
CA LEU A 104 0.15 6.50 13.64
C LEU A 104 -0.66 7.77 13.39
N VAL A 105 -0.97 8.51 14.44
CA VAL A 105 -1.60 9.83 14.36
C VAL A 105 -0.63 10.84 14.92
N MET A 106 -0.38 11.92 14.18
CA MET A 106 0.56 12.97 14.54
C MET A 106 -0.06 14.35 14.32
N ASP A 107 0.38 15.32 15.10
CA ASP A 107 0.10 16.73 14.84
C ASP A 107 1.08 17.33 13.80
N GLU A 108 0.91 18.61 13.50
CA GLU A 108 1.82 19.38 12.64
C GLU A 108 3.28 19.44 13.12
N ASN A 109 3.50 19.27 14.44
CA ASN A 109 4.81 19.24 15.07
C ASN A 109 5.42 17.83 15.11
N ARG A 110 4.79 16.84 14.46
CA ARG A 110 5.16 15.42 14.46
C ARG A 110 5.09 14.77 15.85
N GLN A 111 4.34 15.35 16.78
CA GLN A 111 4.07 14.73 18.07
C GLN A 111 2.98 13.69 17.92
N ALA A 112 3.19 12.52 18.51
CA ALA A 112 2.22 11.43 18.46
C ALA A 112 0.98 11.78 19.30
N VAL A 113 -0.20 11.55 18.73
CA VAL A 113 -1.49 11.79 19.37
C VAL A 113 -2.17 10.46 19.66
N ALA A 114 -2.83 10.37 20.82
CA ALA A 114 -3.57 9.18 21.21
C ALA A 114 -4.81 8.99 20.34
N PHE A 115 -5.04 7.76 19.90
CA PHE A 115 -6.16 7.39 19.05
C PHE A 115 -6.67 5.99 19.39
N THR A 116 -7.88 5.70 18.93
CA THR A 116 -8.51 4.38 18.99
C THR A 116 -8.93 3.96 17.59
N MET A 117 -8.74 2.68 17.26
CA MET A 117 -9.22 2.09 16.01
C MET A 117 -10.59 1.46 16.26
N ASN A 118 -11.63 1.95 15.59
CA ASN A 118 -12.96 1.33 15.64
C ASN A 118 -13.07 0.15 14.65
N SER A 119 -12.35 0.25 13.53
CA SER A 119 -12.22 -0.78 12.52
C SER A 119 -10.90 -0.59 11.76
N PRO A 120 -10.45 -1.53 10.91
CA PRO A 120 -9.27 -1.34 10.06
C PRO A 120 -9.33 -0.08 9.17
N SER A 121 -10.51 0.49 8.95
CA SER A 121 -10.71 1.66 8.09
C SER A 121 -11.14 2.92 8.84
N GLU A 122 -11.26 2.87 10.17
CA GLU A 122 -11.79 3.99 10.95
C GLU A 122 -10.95 4.26 12.19
N VAL A 123 -10.44 5.50 12.27
CA VAL A 123 -9.66 6.01 13.39
C VAL A 123 -10.47 7.07 14.12
N ALA A 124 -10.63 6.90 15.43
CA ALA A 124 -11.17 7.90 16.33
C ALA A 124 -10.02 8.54 17.11
N VAL A 125 -9.94 9.86 17.11
CA VAL A 125 -8.91 10.60 17.86
C VAL A 125 -9.52 11.11 19.17
N THR A 126 -8.77 10.99 20.27
CA THR A 126 -9.23 11.50 21.56
C THR A 126 -9.13 13.04 21.57
N PRO A 127 -10.21 13.78 21.89
CA PRO A 127 -10.22 15.24 21.94
C PRO A 127 -9.20 15.83 22.94
N PRO A 128 -8.79 17.12 22.78
CA PRO A 128 -9.33 18.12 21.85
C PRO A 128 -8.60 18.19 20.50
N LEU A 129 -9.38 18.31 19.42
CA LEU A 129 -8.90 18.56 18.05
C LEU A 129 -8.75 20.06 17.79
N SER A 130 -7.80 20.70 18.46
CA SER A 130 -7.50 22.11 18.19
C SER A 130 -6.50 22.30 17.05
N LEU A 131 -5.84 21.23 16.61
CA LEU A 131 -4.75 21.26 15.63
C LEU A 131 -5.03 20.33 14.44
N PRO A 132 -4.50 20.65 13.25
CA PRO A 132 -4.47 19.72 12.12
C PRO A 132 -3.73 18.45 12.51
N LEU A 133 -4.34 17.29 12.22
CA LEU A 133 -3.75 15.99 12.48
C LEU A 133 -3.54 15.22 11.19
N TYR A 134 -2.50 14.40 11.16
CA TYR A 134 -2.11 13.58 10.03
C TYR A 134 -2.01 12.12 10.47
N LEU A 135 -2.63 11.25 9.69
CA LEU A 135 -2.57 9.81 9.86
C LEU A 135 -1.55 9.22 8.90
N SER A 136 -0.71 8.34 9.41
CA SER A 136 0.19 7.51 8.61
C SER A 136 -0.09 6.04 8.88
N TYR A 137 -0.17 5.21 7.84
CA TYR A 137 -0.46 3.79 8.01
C TYR A 137 0.01 2.98 6.79
N CYS A 138 0.22 1.68 6.95
CA CYS A 138 0.43 0.79 5.82
C CYS A 138 -0.92 0.28 5.32
N PRO A 139 -1.28 0.43 4.02
CA PRO A 139 -2.58 0.00 3.52
C PRO A 139 -2.63 -1.50 3.26
N VAL A 140 -3.84 -2.05 3.31
CA VAL A 140 -4.20 -3.35 2.75
C VAL A 140 -4.83 -3.11 1.38
N LEU A 141 -4.25 -3.71 0.34
CA LEU A 141 -4.73 -3.57 -1.04
C LEU A 141 -5.27 -4.91 -1.53
N ILE A 142 -6.43 -4.87 -2.17
CA ILE A 142 -6.93 -5.97 -3.01
C ILE A 142 -6.44 -5.69 -4.42
N THR A 143 -5.70 -6.62 -4.99
CA THR A 143 -4.99 -6.40 -6.25
C THR A 143 -5.13 -7.59 -7.18
N ARG A 144 -4.88 -7.38 -8.48
CA ARG A 144 -4.68 -8.44 -9.45
C ARG A 144 -3.22 -8.52 -9.86
N VAL A 145 -2.71 -9.73 -9.99
CA VAL A 145 -1.35 -9.98 -10.47
C VAL A 145 -1.25 -9.59 -11.94
N GLY A 146 -0.40 -8.61 -12.25
CA GLY A 146 -0.11 -8.17 -13.61
C GLY A 146 1.15 -8.82 -14.17
N GLU A 147 2.17 -8.97 -13.34
CA GLU A 147 3.52 -9.38 -13.75
C GLU A 147 4.22 -10.18 -12.66
N ILE A 148 4.85 -11.30 -13.05
CA ILE A 148 5.71 -12.12 -12.20
C ILE A 148 7.03 -12.30 -12.94
N LYS A 149 8.15 -11.96 -12.30
CA LYS A 149 9.50 -12.25 -12.81
C LYS A 149 10.31 -12.93 -11.73
N LEU A 150 10.98 -14.01 -12.12
CA LEU A 150 11.95 -14.74 -11.31
C LEU A 150 13.28 -14.72 -12.05
N LYS A 151 14.36 -14.44 -11.34
CA LYS A 151 15.70 -14.41 -11.90
C LYS A 151 16.65 -15.11 -10.94
N ALA A 152 17.33 -16.14 -11.42
CA ALA A 152 18.38 -16.82 -10.69
C ALA A 152 19.75 -16.34 -11.18
N ARG A 153 20.70 -16.22 -10.26
CA ARG A 153 22.12 -16.00 -10.54
C ARG A 153 22.90 -17.23 -10.10
N GLU A 154 23.49 -17.93 -11.07
CA GLU A 154 24.14 -19.23 -10.85
C GLU A 154 25.44 -19.11 -10.03
N TRP A 155 26.20 -18.04 -10.23
CA TRP A 155 27.56 -17.91 -9.68
C TRP A 155 27.62 -17.44 -8.22
N ASP A 156 26.60 -16.76 -7.73
CA ASP A 156 26.51 -16.27 -6.34
C ASP A 156 25.34 -16.90 -5.57
N GLY A 157 24.60 -17.84 -6.18
CA GLY A 157 23.43 -18.49 -5.59
C GLY A 157 22.24 -17.56 -5.33
N GLY A 158 22.30 -16.33 -5.84
CA GLY A 158 21.28 -15.31 -5.58
C GLY A 158 19.99 -15.56 -6.35
N GLN A 159 18.86 -15.37 -5.69
CA GLN A 159 17.55 -15.33 -6.34
C GLN A 159 16.95 -13.94 -6.20
N GLU A 160 16.41 -13.43 -7.30
CA GLU A 160 15.69 -12.17 -7.39
C GLU A 160 14.26 -12.46 -7.86
N TRP A 161 13.29 -11.80 -7.24
CA TRP A 161 11.90 -11.91 -7.63
C TRP A 161 11.27 -10.53 -7.73
N HIS A 162 10.26 -10.44 -8.58
CA HIS A 162 9.50 -9.23 -8.82
C HIS A 162 8.03 -9.59 -9.07
N LEU A 163 7.14 -8.92 -8.37
CA LEU A 163 5.71 -9.11 -8.46
C LEU A 163 5.03 -7.75 -8.64
N GLY A 164 4.52 -7.51 -9.84
CA GLY A 164 3.72 -6.34 -10.18
C GLY A 164 2.23 -6.65 -10.09
N MET A 165 1.50 -5.84 -9.33
CA MET A 165 0.06 -6.01 -9.11
C MET A 165 -0.66 -4.66 -9.25
N GLU A 166 -1.93 -4.69 -9.63
CA GLU A 166 -2.77 -3.50 -9.78
C GLU A 166 -3.99 -3.59 -8.87
N GLU A 167 -4.30 -2.50 -8.16
CA GLU A 167 -5.45 -2.44 -7.27
C GLU A 167 -6.78 -2.57 -8.04
N VAL A 168 -7.69 -3.42 -7.54
CA VAL A 168 -9.05 -3.63 -8.08
C VAL A 168 -9.99 -2.54 -7.60
#